data_AF-A0A349ZPY7-F1
#
_entry.id   AF-A0A349ZPY7-F1
#
_cell.length_a   1.000
_cell.length_b   1.000
_cell.length_c   1.000
_cell.angle_alpha   90.00
_cell.angle_beta   90.00
_cell.angle_gamma   90.00
#
_symmetry.space_group_name_H-M   'P 1'
#
loop_
_entity.id
_entity.type
_entity.pdbx_description
1 polymer ?
#
loop_
_entity_poly.entity_id
_entity_poly.type
_entity_poly.pdbx_seq_one_letter_code
_entity_poly.pdbx_strand_id
1 'polypeptide(L)'
;MKKTFSLTALSVRNKLVFLSVSIILPFIILTGLFIYNLNRLAASYDLIVKNITNANEYNTVFKEEIDSVMYQMVARSLSMDEVGEVLSMTDPDKLIEEASLDFSRMRELTRSDEARGRIDSILKLLNTLKKRVDEINSTVKVSGHYEENMTRLDTDIRIITELIQERISEYIYYESSGMENTRLEIDRQR
;
A
#
# COMPACT_ATOMS: atom_id res chain seq x y z
N MET A 1 -48.92 -35.28 6.38
CA MET A 1 -49.15 -34.48 7.62
C MET A 1 -48.58 -33.08 7.42
N LYS A 2 -49.33 -32.16 6.79
CA LYS A 2 -48.95 -30.75 6.67
C LYS A 2 -49.63 -30.00 7.83
N LYS A 3 -48.87 -29.62 8.85
CA LYS A 3 -49.35 -28.69 9.88
C LYS A 3 -49.45 -27.31 9.21
N THR A 4 -50.60 -27.03 8.61
CA THR A 4 -50.98 -25.66 8.27
C THR A 4 -51.16 -24.93 9.59
N PHE A 5 -50.29 -23.96 9.87
CA PHE A 5 -50.40 -23.11 11.05
C PHE A 5 -51.69 -22.29 10.90
N SER A 6 -52.81 -22.76 11.45
CA SER A 6 -54.08 -22.04 11.36
C SER A 6 -54.02 -20.88 12.35
N LEU A 7 -53.94 -19.65 11.84
CA LEU A 7 -53.98 -18.41 12.61
C LEU A 7 -55.34 -18.19 13.32
N THR A 8 -56.28 -19.13 13.24
CA THR A 8 -57.66 -18.99 13.71
C THR A 8 -57.85 -19.13 15.22
N ALA A 9 -56.87 -19.65 15.96
CA ALA A 9 -56.96 -19.84 17.42
C ALA A 9 -56.22 -18.79 18.28
N LEU A 10 -55.60 -17.77 17.67
CA LEU A 10 -54.85 -16.74 18.38
C LEU A 10 -55.72 -15.53 18.71
N SER A 11 -55.65 -15.04 19.96
CA SER A 11 -56.32 -13.81 20.38
C SER A 11 -55.91 -12.64 19.48
N VAL A 12 -56.81 -11.67 19.28
CA VAL A 12 -56.60 -10.51 18.38
C VAL A 12 -55.26 -9.80 18.67
N ARG A 13 -54.87 -9.74 19.94
CA ARG A 13 -53.58 -9.22 20.42
C ARG A 13 -52.38 -9.98 19.83
N ASN A 14 -52.43 -11.31 19.80
CA ASN A 14 -51.33 -12.12 19.29
C ASN A 14 -51.23 -12.07 17.76
N LYS A 15 -52.34 -11.89 17.04
CA LYS A 15 -52.34 -11.64 15.59
C LYS A 15 -51.68 -10.31 15.24
N LEU A 16 -52.00 -9.26 15.98
CA LEU A 16 -51.37 -7.94 15.81
C LEU A 16 -49.87 -8.00 16.08
N VAL A 17 -49.45 -8.65 17.18
CA VAL A 17 -48.02 -8.84 17.49
C VAL A 17 -47.31 -9.65 16.40
N PHE A 18 -47.92 -10.71 15.89
CA PHE A 18 -47.32 -11.52 14.81
C PHE A 18 -47.14 -10.72 13.51
N LEU A 19 -48.13 -9.91 13.13
CA LEU A 19 -48.05 -8.99 11.99
C LEU A 19 -46.94 -7.95 12.19
N SER A 20 -46.87 -7.33 13.37
CA SER A 20 -45.83 -6.35 13.71
C SER A 20 -44.43 -6.96 13.69
N VAL A 21 -44.24 -8.13 14.30
CA VAL A 21 -42.94 -8.83 14.30
C VAL A 21 -42.52 -9.23 12.89
N SER A 22 -43.46 -9.64 12.04
CA SER A 22 -43.18 -10.02 10.64
C SER A 22 -42.64 -8.85 9.80
N ILE A 23 -42.91 -7.60 10.18
CA ILE A 23 -42.41 -6.40 9.50
C ILE A 23 -41.14 -5.87 10.18
N ILE A 24 -41.13 -5.81 11.51
CA ILE A 24 -40.04 -5.23 12.29
C ILE A 24 -38.78 -6.10 12.21
N LEU A 25 -38.92 -7.42 12.23
CA LEU A 25 -37.78 -8.35 12.20
C LEU A 25 -36.92 -8.23 10.92
N PRO A 26 -37.48 -8.29 9.69
CA PRO A 26 -36.68 -8.10 8.48
C PRO A 26 -36.09 -6.69 8.38
N PHE A 27 -36.77 -5.66 8.92
CA PHE A 27 -36.24 -4.31 8.96
C PHE A 27 -34.99 -4.21 9.85
N ILE A 28 -35.02 -4.80 11.05
CA ILE A 28 -33.85 -4.86 11.95
C ILE A 28 -32.68 -5.59 11.29
N ILE A 29 -32.93 -6.71 10.60
CA ILE A 29 -31.89 -7.47 9.89
C ILE A 29 -31.27 -6.61 8.79
N LEU A 30 -32.10 -5.91 8.01
CA LEU A 30 -31.63 -5.02 6.95
C LEU A 30 -30.79 -3.86 7.51
N THR A 31 -31.27 -3.21 8.58
CA THR A 31 -30.51 -2.14 9.25
C THR A 31 -29.18 -2.66 9.80
N GLY A 32 -29.16 -3.85 10.39
CA GLY A 32 -27.92 -4.49 10.85
C GLY A 32 -26.92 -4.74 9.71
N LEU A 33 -27.40 -5.22 8.55
CA LEU A 33 -26.59 -5.38 7.35
C LEU A 33 -26.04 -4.04 6.83
N PHE A 34 -26.84 -2.99 6.83
CA PHE A 34 -26.39 -1.65 6.42
C PHE A 34 -25.29 -1.11 7.36
N ILE A 35 -25.49 -1.21 8.67
CA ILE A 35 -24.49 -0.79 9.67
C ILE A 35 -23.18 -1.59 9.48
N TYR A 36 -23.28 -2.90 9.26
CA TYR A 36 -22.11 -3.74 8.99
C TYR A 36 -21.33 -3.28 7.75
N ASN A 37 -22.04 -3.02 6.64
CA ASN A 37 -21.41 -2.56 5.40
C ASN A 37 -20.79 -1.17 5.54
N LEU A 38 -21.45 -0.24 6.23
CA LEU A 38 -20.93 1.11 6.48
C LEU A 38 -19.65 1.08 7.32
N ASN A 39 -19.60 0.27 8.38
CA ASN A 39 -18.39 0.11 9.19
C ASN A 39 -17.23 -0.48 8.37
N ARG A 40 -17.52 -1.47 7.50
CA ARG A 40 -16.52 -2.06 6.61
C ARG A 40 -15.99 -1.03 5.61
N LEU A 41 -16.85 -0.14 5.10
CA LEU A 41 -16.48 0.92 4.17
C LEU A 41 -15.58 1.96 4.85
N ALA A 42 -15.96 2.44 6.04
CA ALA A 42 -15.18 3.41 6.82
C ALA A 42 -13.77 2.87 7.14
N ALA A 43 -13.67 1.63 7.63
CA ALA A 43 -12.38 1.01 7.92
C ALA A 43 -11.49 0.83 6.67
N SER A 44 -12.10 0.61 5.49
CA SER A 44 -11.35 0.51 4.22
C SER A 44 -10.84 1.88 3.77
N TYR A 45 -11.62 2.95 3.99
CA TYR A 45 -11.22 4.31 3.64
C TYR A 45 -10.04 4.78 4.48
N ASP A 46 -10.09 4.58 5.81
CA ASP A 46 -9.00 4.96 6.71
C ASP A 46 -7.69 4.24 6.36
N LEU A 47 -7.78 2.97 5.95
CA LEU A 47 -6.63 2.19 5.52
C LEU A 47 -6.01 2.76 4.23
N ILE A 48 -6.83 3.13 3.25
CA ILE A 48 -6.34 3.72 1.99
C ILE A 48 -5.65 5.06 2.25
N VAL A 49 -6.25 5.93 3.07
CA VAL A 49 -5.63 7.21 3.45
C VAL A 49 -4.25 6.98 4.06
N LYS A 50 -4.15 6.08 5.04
CA LYS A 50 -2.87 5.74 5.68
C LYS A 50 -1.84 5.22 4.66
N ASN A 51 -2.26 4.32 3.77
CA ASN A 51 -1.39 3.76 2.74
C ASN A 51 -0.89 4.83 1.75
N ILE A 52 -1.76 5.78 1.33
CA ILE A 52 -1.37 6.92 0.50
C ILE A 52 -0.37 7.81 1.23
N THR A 53 -0.62 8.12 2.50
CA THR A 53 0.29 8.95 3.31
C THR A 53 1.68 8.32 3.38
N ASN A 54 1.76 7.03 3.75
CA ASN A 54 3.03 6.30 3.81
C ASN A 54 3.73 6.25 2.44
N ALA A 55 3.00 5.96 1.37
CA ALA A 55 3.57 5.95 0.01
C ALA A 55 4.13 7.32 -0.40
N ASN A 56 3.46 8.41 0.01
CA ASN A 56 3.87 9.77 -0.35
C ASN A 56 5.16 10.21 0.35
N GLU A 57 5.42 9.70 1.56
CA GLU A 57 6.71 9.89 2.26
C GLU A 57 7.86 9.37 1.38
N TYR A 58 7.76 8.11 0.91
CA TYR A 58 8.77 7.54 0.02
C TYR A 58 8.85 8.24 -1.35
N ASN A 59 7.72 8.63 -1.93
CA ASN A 59 7.68 9.27 -3.25
C ASN A 59 8.52 10.56 -3.32
N THR A 60 8.70 11.24 -2.18
CA THR A 60 9.33 12.55 -2.11
C THR A 60 10.85 12.45 -1.98
N VAL A 61 11.35 11.50 -1.18
CA VAL A 61 12.77 11.49 -0.75
C VAL A 61 13.55 10.25 -1.18
N PHE A 62 12.89 9.13 -1.47
CA PHE A 62 13.56 7.84 -1.64
C PHE A 62 14.61 7.84 -2.76
N LYS A 63 14.26 8.39 -3.93
CA LYS A 63 15.19 8.50 -5.06
C LYS A 63 16.40 9.36 -4.72
N GLU A 64 16.16 10.53 -4.13
CA GLU A 64 17.21 11.50 -3.85
C GLU A 64 18.21 10.96 -2.82
N GLU A 65 17.72 10.29 -1.78
CA GLU A 65 18.56 9.66 -0.75
C GLU A 65 19.41 8.51 -1.30
N ILE A 66 18.80 7.58 -2.04
CA ILE A 66 19.51 6.44 -2.65
C ILE A 66 20.54 6.92 -3.67
N ASP A 67 20.16 7.80 -4.59
CA ASP A 67 21.06 8.29 -5.64
C ASP A 67 22.26 9.03 -5.01
N SER A 68 22.01 9.80 -3.94
CA SER A 68 23.04 10.55 -3.22
C SER A 68 24.03 9.64 -2.50
N VAL A 69 23.54 8.67 -1.71
CA VAL A 69 24.42 7.77 -0.96
C VAL A 69 25.25 6.89 -1.89
N MET A 70 24.63 6.36 -2.96
CA MET A 70 25.32 5.54 -3.94
C MET A 70 26.40 6.34 -4.68
N TYR A 71 26.14 7.62 -4.98
CA TYR A 71 27.14 8.49 -5.60
C TYR A 71 28.35 8.69 -4.68
N GLN A 72 28.12 8.98 -3.40
CA GLN A 72 29.22 9.15 -2.45
C GLN A 72 30.01 7.85 -2.24
N MET A 73 29.35 6.69 -2.24
CA MET A 73 30.01 5.38 -2.17
C MET A 73 30.97 5.18 -3.34
N VAL A 74 30.52 5.38 -4.57
CA VAL A 74 31.36 5.19 -5.76
C VAL A 74 32.47 6.24 -5.83
N ALA A 75 32.14 7.52 -5.58
CA ALA A 75 33.09 8.63 -5.69
C ALA A 75 34.25 8.54 -4.68
N ARG A 76 33.98 7.98 -3.49
CA ARG A 76 34.97 7.90 -2.41
C ARG A 76 35.50 6.48 -2.19
N SER A 77 35.10 5.53 -3.03
CA SER A 77 35.40 4.11 -2.88
C SER A 77 35.04 3.60 -1.47
N LEU A 78 33.84 3.92 -1.00
CA LEU A 78 33.32 3.48 0.30
C LEU A 78 32.40 2.28 0.13
N SER A 79 32.58 1.28 0.99
CA SER A 79 31.62 0.20 1.12
C SER A 79 30.43 0.62 1.96
N MET A 80 29.35 -0.11 1.81
CA MET A 80 28.05 0.14 2.44
C MET A 80 28.13 0.27 3.96
N ASP A 81 28.96 -0.56 4.61
CA ASP A 81 29.20 -0.56 6.06
C ASP A 81 29.97 0.68 6.55
N GLU A 82 30.75 1.33 5.68
CA GLU A 82 31.52 2.54 6.00
C GLU A 82 30.68 3.82 5.85
N VAL A 83 29.56 3.78 5.12
CA VAL A 83 28.72 4.96 4.82
C VAL A 83 28.28 5.68 6.09
N GLY A 84 27.78 4.93 7.07
CA GLY A 84 27.28 5.51 8.32
C GLY A 84 28.38 6.21 9.12
N GLU A 85 29.56 5.61 9.20
CA GLU A 85 30.69 6.13 9.97
C GLU A 85 31.36 7.33 9.26
N VAL A 86 31.56 7.23 7.95
CA VAL A 86 32.35 8.22 7.18
C VAL A 86 31.51 9.38 6.68
N LEU A 87 30.27 9.13 6.29
CA LEU A 87 29.40 10.12 5.65
C LEU A 87 28.26 10.59 6.55
N SER A 88 28.01 9.92 7.68
CA SER A 88 26.80 10.15 8.49
C SER A 88 25.51 10.03 7.66
N MET A 89 25.54 9.18 6.63
CA MET A 89 24.39 8.89 5.76
C MET A 89 23.81 7.52 6.12
N THR A 90 22.54 7.30 5.78
CA THR A 90 21.91 6.00 5.95
C THR A 90 22.43 5.04 4.89
N ASP A 91 22.72 3.82 5.33
CA ASP A 91 23.04 2.69 4.47
C ASP A 91 21.92 2.48 3.41
N PRO A 92 22.25 2.42 2.10
CA PRO A 92 21.26 2.18 1.05
C PRO A 92 20.47 0.88 1.23
N ASP A 93 21.07 -0.18 1.79
CA ASP A 93 20.35 -1.43 2.03
C ASP A 93 19.24 -1.26 3.06
N LYS A 94 19.50 -0.47 4.11
CA LYS A 94 18.49 -0.19 5.15
C LYS A 94 17.33 0.63 4.57
N LEU A 95 17.62 1.64 3.75
CA LEU A 95 16.59 2.43 3.08
C LEU A 95 15.69 1.55 2.19
N ILE A 96 16.28 0.60 1.47
CA ILE A 96 15.53 -0.34 0.61
C ILE A 96 14.73 -1.35 1.46
N GLU A 97 15.30 -1.85 2.56
CA GLU A 97 14.63 -2.79 3.45
C GLU A 97 13.43 -2.16 4.14
N GLU A 98 13.58 -0.95 4.68
CA GLU A 98 12.49 -0.19 5.31
C GLU A 98 11.35 0.04 4.32
N ALA A 99 11.64 0.53 3.11
CA ALA A 99 10.63 0.66 2.06
C ALA A 99 9.96 -0.68 1.73
N SER A 100 10.74 -1.76 1.61
CA SER A 100 10.22 -3.09 1.28
C SER A 100 9.29 -3.63 2.36
N LEU A 101 9.62 -3.42 3.63
CA LEU A 101 8.76 -3.80 4.76
C LEU A 101 7.46 -3.01 4.77
N ASP A 102 7.51 -1.71 4.51
CA ASP A 102 6.34 -0.83 4.49
C ASP A 102 5.39 -1.18 3.35
N PHE A 103 5.90 -1.32 2.13
CA PHE A 103 5.10 -1.74 0.99
C PHE A 103 4.57 -3.17 1.15
N SER A 104 5.31 -4.08 1.80
CA SER A 104 4.81 -5.43 2.10
C SER A 104 3.63 -5.40 3.09
N ARG A 105 3.72 -4.56 4.14
CA ARG A 105 2.61 -4.36 5.09
C ARG A 105 1.39 -3.73 4.40
N MET A 106 1.61 -2.75 3.54
CA MET A 106 0.53 -2.16 2.74
C MET A 106 -0.15 -3.21 1.86
N ARG A 107 0.63 -4.07 1.21
CA ARG A 107 0.14 -5.16 0.35
C ARG A 107 -0.77 -6.14 1.11
N GLU A 108 -0.39 -6.54 2.32
CA GLU A 108 -1.17 -7.48 3.14
C GLU A 108 -2.53 -6.91 3.56
N LEU A 109 -2.60 -5.60 3.81
CA LEU A 109 -3.82 -4.94 4.23
C LEU A 109 -4.72 -4.56 3.05
N THR A 110 -4.14 -4.39 1.86
CA THR A 110 -4.85 -3.95 0.65
C THR A 110 -5.77 -5.04 0.10
N ARG A 111 -7.04 -4.69 -0.12
CA ARG A 111 -8.05 -5.63 -0.61
C ARG A 111 -8.24 -5.61 -2.13
N SER A 112 -8.05 -4.46 -2.80
CA SER A 112 -8.14 -4.40 -4.26
C SER A 112 -7.01 -5.22 -4.90
N ASP A 113 -7.35 -6.02 -5.91
CA ASP A 113 -6.35 -6.78 -6.67
C ASP A 113 -5.51 -5.85 -7.54
N GLU A 114 -6.10 -4.80 -8.12
CA GLU A 114 -5.37 -3.79 -8.89
C GLU A 114 -4.37 -3.02 -8.01
N ALA A 115 -4.80 -2.56 -6.84
CA ALA A 115 -3.93 -1.89 -5.88
C ALA A 115 -2.78 -2.81 -5.43
N ARG A 116 -3.08 -4.08 -5.12
CA ARG A 116 -2.06 -5.09 -4.81
C ARG A 116 -1.07 -5.28 -5.95
N GLY A 117 -1.53 -5.34 -7.20
CA GLY A 117 -0.65 -5.46 -8.37
C GLY A 117 0.30 -4.28 -8.56
N ARG A 118 -0.12 -3.07 -8.20
CA ARG A 118 0.74 -1.88 -8.20
C ARG A 118 1.80 -1.96 -7.11
N ILE A 119 1.41 -2.32 -5.89
CA ILE A 119 2.36 -2.53 -4.78
C ILE A 119 3.36 -3.65 -5.11
N ASP A 120 2.90 -4.75 -5.72
CA ASP A 120 3.76 -5.84 -6.19
C ASP A 120 4.81 -5.38 -7.20
N SER A 121 4.46 -4.41 -8.04
CA SER A 121 5.39 -3.84 -9.02
C SER A 121 6.47 -3.01 -8.32
N ILE A 122 6.11 -2.23 -7.29
CA ILE A 122 7.07 -1.48 -6.45
C ILE A 122 8.02 -2.44 -5.74
N LEU A 123 7.50 -3.49 -5.11
CA LEU A 123 8.30 -4.51 -4.42
C LEU A 123 9.28 -5.23 -5.34
N LYS A 124 8.90 -5.53 -6.59
CA LYS A 124 9.81 -6.11 -7.59
C LYS A 124 10.95 -5.16 -7.95
N LEU A 125 10.67 -3.87 -8.09
CA LEU A 125 11.69 -2.87 -8.37
C LEU A 125 12.63 -2.68 -7.19
N LEU A 126 12.14 -2.63 -5.95
CA LEU A 126 12.97 -2.58 -4.73
C LEU A 126 13.91 -3.78 -4.64
N ASN A 127 13.42 -4.99 -4.91
CA ASN A 127 14.25 -6.19 -4.98
C ASN A 127 15.32 -6.13 -6.09
N THR A 128 15.02 -5.45 -7.21
CA THR A 128 15.97 -5.27 -8.31
C THR A 128 17.01 -4.23 -7.92
N LEU A 129 16.60 -3.11 -7.31
CA LEU A 129 17.48 -2.07 -6.80
C LEU A 129 18.50 -2.66 -5.81
N LYS A 130 18.03 -3.46 -4.86
CA LYS A 130 18.90 -4.14 -3.89
C LYS A 130 20.05 -4.89 -4.56
N LYS A 131 19.74 -5.70 -5.57
CA LYS A 131 20.77 -6.47 -6.31
C LYS A 131 21.80 -5.56 -6.97
N ARG A 132 21.37 -4.42 -7.54
CA ARG A 132 22.27 -3.46 -8.18
C ARG A 132 23.14 -2.71 -7.17
N VAL A 133 22.59 -2.39 -6.02
CA VAL A 133 23.34 -1.83 -4.88
C VAL A 133 24.41 -2.83 -4.42
N ASP A 134 24.04 -4.10 -4.22
CA ASP A 134 24.97 -5.17 -3.83
C ASP A 134 26.09 -5.37 -4.85
N GLU A 135 25.77 -5.32 -6.14
CA GLU A 135 26.74 -5.42 -7.24
C GLU A 135 27.79 -4.30 -7.19
N ILE A 136 27.38 -3.05 -6.98
CA ILE A 136 28.30 -1.91 -6.82
C ILE A 136 29.11 -2.06 -5.53
N ASN A 137 28.46 -2.40 -4.41
CA ASN A 137 29.14 -2.55 -3.12
C ASN A 137 30.25 -3.62 -3.18
N SER A 138 30.03 -4.72 -3.91
CA SER A 138 31.01 -5.80 -4.05
C SER A 138 32.27 -5.40 -4.83
N THR A 139 32.19 -4.38 -5.69
CA THR A 139 33.29 -3.94 -6.57
C THR A 139 33.84 -2.56 -6.20
N VAL A 140 33.20 -1.80 -5.29
CA VAL A 140 33.55 -0.40 -4.98
C VAL A 140 34.96 -0.20 -4.42
N LYS A 141 35.49 -1.23 -3.73
CA LYS A 141 36.86 -1.26 -3.20
C LYS A 141 37.87 -1.87 -4.18
N VAL A 142 37.42 -2.44 -5.29
CA VAL A 142 38.29 -3.11 -6.27
C VAL A 142 38.83 -2.07 -7.25
N SER A 143 40.16 -1.94 -7.29
CA SER A 143 40.82 -1.00 -8.20
C SER A 143 40.46 -1.29 -9.66
N GLY A 144 40.19 -0.23 -10.43
CA GLY A 144 39.85 -0.31 -11.85
C GLY A 144 38.36 -0.39 -12.18
N HIS A 145 37.47 -0.57 -11.18
CA HIS A 145 36.02 -0.63 -11.39
C HIS A 145 35.30 0.72 -11.22
N TYR A 146 36.01 1.83 -11.02
CA TYR A 146 35.40 3.14 -10.81
C TYR A 146 34.46 3.55 -11.95
N GLU A 147 34.94 3.53 -13.20
CA GLU A 147 34.13 3.91 -14.38
C GLU A 147 32.94 2.96 -14.60
N GLU A 148 33.14 1.66 -14.32
CA GLU A 148 32.07 0.67 -14.40
C GLU A 148 31.00 0.93 -13.35
N ASN A 149 31.39 1.19 -12.10
CA ASN A 149 30.47 1.48 -11.02
C ASN A 149 29.75 2.82 -11.22
N MET A 150 30.41 3.82 -11.78
CA MET A 150 29.76 5.08 -12.18
C MET A 150 28.72 4.84 -13.27
N THR A 151 29.05 4.00 -14.27
CA THR A 151 28.09 3.61 -15.32
C THR A 151 26.88 2.87 -14.73
N ARG A 152 27.11 1.87 -13.86
CA ARG A 152 26.02 1.14 -13.18
C ARG A 152 25.16 2.04 -12.31
N LEU A 153 25.76 3.03 -11.66
CA LEU A 153 25.00 4.02 -10.89
C LEU A 153 24.04 4.79 -11.82
N ASP A 154 24.53 5.26 -12.96
CA ASP A 154 23.75 6.05 -13.91
C ASP A 154 22.68 5.23 -14.63
N THR A 155 23.00 4.00 -15.05
CA THR A 155 22.10 3.17 -15.87
C THR A 155 21.21 2.26 -15.07
N ASP A 156 21.63 1.83 -13.89
CA ASP A 156 20.90 0.82 -13.11
C ASP A 156 20.25 1.49 -11.90
N ILE A 157 21.04 2.12 -11.04
CA ILE A 157 20.52 2.72 -9.79
C ILE A 157 19.52 3.85 -10.11
N ARG A 158 19.96 4.87 -10.85
CA ARG A 158 19.12 6.06 -11.11
C ARG A 158 17.85 5.74 -11.90
N ILE A 159 17.93 4.80 -12.84
CA ILE A 159 16.77 4.35 -13.61
C ILE A 159 15.80 3.58 -12.72
N ILE A 160 16.29 2.65 -11.88
CA ILE A 160 15.40 1.87 -11.01
C ILE A 160 14.75 2.78 -9.95
N THR A 161 15.49 3.72 -9.36
CA THR A 161 14.91 4.67 -8.37
C THR A 161 13.86 5.58 -9.00
N GLU A 162 14.05 6.01 -10.25
CA GLU A 162 13.05 6.76 -11.01
C GLU A 162 11.80 5.92 -11.29
N LEU A 163 11.97 4.67 -11.73
CA LEU A 163 10.84 3.75 -11.94
C LEU A 163 10.08 3.45 -10.64
N ILE A 164 10.76 3.33 -9.51
CA ILE A 164 10.12 3.15 -8.20
C ILE A 164 9.24 4.36 -7.88
N GLN A 165 9.77 5.57 -8.04
CA GLN A 165 9.04 6.81 -7.81
C GLN A 165 7.81 6.93 -8.74
N GLU A 166 7.97 6.58 -10.01
CA GLU A 166 6.85 6.53 -10.98
C GLU A 166 5.76 5.56 -10.50
N ARG A 167 6.13 4.33 -10.11
CA ARG A 167 5.16 3.31 -9.64
C ARG A 167 4.47 3.71 -8.34
N ILE A 168 5.17 4.38 -7.43
CA ILE A 168 4.59 4.95 -6.21
C ILE A 168 3.57 6.04 -6.58
N SER A 169 3.93 6.94 -7.49
CA SER A 169 3.03 8.00 -7.96
C SER A 169 1.78 7.43 -8.64
N GLU A 170 1.92 6.38 -9.46
CA GLU A 170 0.78 5.69 -10.07
C GLU A 170 -0.12 5.01 -9.03
N TYR A 171 0.44 4.41 -7.98
CA TYR A 171 -0.31 3.83 -6.87
C TYR A 171 -1.12 4.90 -6.13
N ILE A 172 -0.49 6.01 -5.75
CA ILE A 172 -1.13 7.14 -5.07
C ILE A 172 -2.27 7.69 -5.94
N TYR A 173 -2.05 7.87 -7.23
CA TYR A 173 -3.07 8.37 -8.16
C TYR A 173 -4.27 7.43 -8.26
N TYR A 174 -4.03 6.11 -8.36
CA TYR A 174 -5.08 5.11 -8.44
C TYR A 174 -5.97 5.12 -7.20
N GLU A 175 -5.38 5.06 -6.01
CA GLU A 175 -6.11 5.05 -4.74
C GLU A 175 -6.86 6.38 -4.51
N SER A 176 -6.21 7.52 -4.80
CA SER A 176 -6.84 8.84 -4.66
C SER A 176 -8.02 9.01 -5.60
N SER A 177 -7.91 8.54 -6.85
CA SER A 177 -9.01 8.59 -7.82
C SER A 177 -10.17 7.68 -7.43
N GLY A 178 -9.88 6.49 -6.88
CA GLY A 178 -10.89 5.59 -6.33
C GLY A 178 -11.68 6.21 -5.17
N MET A 179 -10.99 6.92 -4.28
CA MET A 179 -11.61 7.65 -3.18
C MET A 179 -12.50 8.80 -3.66
N GLU A 180 -12.05 9.60 -4.62
CA GLU A 180 -12.84 10.72 -5.15
C GLU A 180 -14.11 10.22 -5.85
N ASN A 181 -14.02 9.15 -6.63
CA ASN A 181 -15.20 8.53 -7.24
C ASN A 181 -16.22 8.07 -6.18
N THR A 182 -15.73 7.45 -5.09
CA THR A 182 -16.57 7.01 -3.97
C THR A 182 -17.23 8.21 -3.27
N ARG A 183 -16.49 9.31 -3.07
CA ARG A 183 -17.01 10.55 -2.48
C ARG A 183 -18.11 11.17 -3.34
N LEU A 184 -17.90 11.27 -4.66
CA LEU A 184 -18.87 11.82 -5.61
C LEU A 184 -20.14 10.96 -5.73
N GLU A 185 -20.06 9.66 -5.44
CA GLU A 185 -21.23 8.77 -5.38
C GLU A 185 -22.05 9.02 -4.11
N ILE A 186 -21.38 9.20 -2.96
CA ILE A 186 -22.04 9.54 -1.68
C ILE A 186 -22.72 10.92 -1.76
N ASP A 187 -22.03 11.91 -2.34
CA ASP A 187 -22.58 13.27 -2.50
C ASP A 187 -23.79 13.31 -3.45
N ARG A 188 -23.86 12.41 -4.45
CA ARG A 188 -25.03 12.28 -5.34
C ARG A 188 -26.26 11.63 -4.69
N GLN A 189 -26.09 10.97 -3.55
CA GLN A 189 -27.19 10.34 -2.79
C GLN A 189 -27.75 11.25 -1.68
N ARG A 190 -27.22 12.47 -1.53
CA ARG A 190 -27.76 13.53 -0.65
C ARG A 190 -28.64 14.50 -1.42
#